data_AF-A0A448YWU7-F1
#
_entry.id   AF-A0A448YWU7-F1
#
_cell.length_a   1.000
_cell.length_b   1.000
_cell.length_c   1.000
_cell.angle_alpha   90.00
_cell.angle_beta   90.00
_cell.angle_gamma   90.00
#
_symmetry.space_group_name_H-M   'P 1'
#
loop_
_entity.id
_entity.type
_entity.pdbx_description
1 polymer ?
#
loop_
_entity_poly.entity_id
_entity_poly.type
_entity_poly.pdbx_seq_one_letter_code
_entity_poly.pdbx_strand_id
1 'polypeptide(L)'
;MLEKCRKSCGVCHGTVTSTEKTQTKDFVDLIQRTANFGVTQTASGAQKMTTLDHMEKMMNYLGSDDYKSLPSQIKMHCKNQNELCSFWAGIGECENNKSFMKVQCAPACQSCHLIDIANRCPNLPDAIPGLKEGDLNKMFERIVEEAPGNRTLTDQDREKLALLEFTILTMIIYLIKK
;
A
#
# COMPACT_ATOMS: atom_id res chain seq x y z
N MET A 1 15.53 41.86 22.32
CA MET A 1 16.86 41.84 21.70
C MET A 1 17.50 40.50 22.01
N LEU A 2 17.63 39.63 21.01
CA LEU A 2 18.34 38.36 21.09
C LEU A 2 19.79 38.62 20.73
N GLU A 3 20.73 38.46 21.65
CA GLU A 3 22.13 38.29 21.27
C GLU A 3 22.85 37.32 22.20
N LYS A 4 23.44 36.30 21.56
CA LYS A 4 24.39 35.30 22.07
C LYS A 4 23.79 33.98 22.60
N CYS A 5 23.41 33.12 21.66
CA CYS A 5 23.95 31.76 21.70
C CYS A 5 24.39 31.32 20.29
N ARG A 6 25.70 31.07 20.15
CA ARG A 6 26.37 30.64 18.91
C ARG A 6 26.40 29.10 18.94
N LYS A 7 25.72 28.46 17.99
CA LYS A 7 25.65 26.99 17.88
C LYS A 7 27.05 26.40 17.61
N SER A 8 27.50 25.43 18.42
CA SER A 8 28.70 24.63 18.09
C SER A 8 28.73 23.16 18.54
N CYS A 9 27.86 22.69 19.44
CA CYS A 9 27.58 21.24 19.56
C CYS A 9 26.25 21.04 20.32
N GLY A 10 25.31 20.36 19.68
CA GLY A 10 23.89 20.43 20.03
C GLY A 10 23.40 19.37 21.00
N VAL A 11 23.49 19.64 22.30
CA VAL A 11 22.42 19.29 23.26
C VAL A 11 22.36 20.37 24.33
N CYS A 12 21.28 21.17 24.34
CA CYS A 12 20.90 21.94 25.52
C CYS A 12 19.93 21.07 26.34
N HIS A 13 20.34 20.60 27.52
CA HIS A 13 19.40 20.06 28.50
C HIS A 13 18.59 21.20 29.09
N GLY A 14 17.52 21.59 28.39
CA GLY A 14 16.39 22.26 29.01
C GLY A 14 15.51 21.18 29.63
N THR A 15 15.30 21.22 30.93
CA THR A 15 14.18 20.51 31.56
C THR A 15 12.89 21.03 30.93
N VAL A 16 12.29 20.26 30.03
CA VAL A 16 11.00 20.59 29.45
C VAL A 16 9.92 20.29 30.49
N THR A 17 9.76 21.21 31.44
CA THR A 17 8.48 21.41 32.12
C THR A 17 7.61 22.27 31.21
N SER A 18 7.10 21.69 30.12
CA SER A 18 6.14 22.38 29.26
C SER A 18 4.73 22.14 29.77
N THR A 19 4.23 23.17 30.46
CA THR A 19 2.82 23.55 30.59
C THR A 19 1.89 22.91 29.54
N GLU A 20 0.88 22.17 30.00
CA GLU A 20 -0.13 21.44 29.20
C GLU A 20 -0.82 22.29 28.12
N LYS A 21 -0.81 23.63 28.22
CA LYS A 21 -1.40 24.55 27.23
C LYS A 21 -0.56 24.78 25.97
N THR A 22 0.76 24.64 26.03
CA THR A 22 1.65 24.95 24.89
C THR A 22 1.80 23.74 23.98
N GLN A 23 2.02 22.56 24.55
CA GLN A 23 2.15 21.29 23.82
C GLN A 23 0.90 20.97 23.00
N THR A 24 -0.28 21.22 23.58
CA THR A 24 -1.56 20.94 22.91
C THR A 24 -1.75 21.82 21.67
N LYS A 25 -1.28 23.08 21.70
CA LYS A 25 -1.35 24.00 20.55
C LYS A 25 -0.43 23.55 19.42
N ASP A 26 0.78 23.09 19.76
CA ASP A 26 1.76 22.61 18.78
C ASP A 26 1.27 21.36 18.05
N PHE A 27 0.61 20.42 18.76
CA PHE A 27 0.02 19.24 18.13
C PHE A 27 -1.17 19.56 17.22
N VAL A 28 -2.00 20.53 17.59
CA VAL A 28 -3.13 20.98 16.75
C VAL A 28 -2.61 21.64 15.47
N ASP A 29 -1.57 22.48 15.57
CA ASP A 29 -0.93 23.07 14.40
C ASP A 29 -0.32 22.01 13.48
N LEU A 30 0.38 21.02 14.05
CA LEU A 30 0.95 19.91 13.30
C LEU A 30 -0.12 19.15 12.51
N ILE A 31 -1.23 18.78 13.15
CA ILE A 31 -2.35 18.09 12.52
C ILE A 31 -2.91 18.93 11.37
N GLN A 32 -3.13 20.23 11.59
CA GLN A 32 -3.70 21.10 10.57
C GLN A 32 -2.78 21.23 9.35
N ARG A 33 -1.46 21.27 9.55
CA ARG A 33 -0.48 21.32 8.46
C ARG A 33 -0.53 20.09 7.56
N THR A 34 -0.96 18.93 8.08
CA THR A 34 -1.08 17.70 7.28
C THR A 34 -2.08 17.81 6.13
N ALA A 35 -3.09 18.68 6.26
CA ALA A 35 -4.09 18.93 5.22
C ALA A 35 -3.49 19.45 3.90
N ASN A 36 -2.30 20.05 3.94
CA ASN A 36 -1.60 20.52 2.73
C ASN A 36 -1.08 19.36 1.87
N PHE A 37 -0.98 18.15 2.43
CA PHE A 37 -0.39 16.98 1.80
C PHE A 37 -1.38 15.82 1.73
N GLY A 38 -2.67 16.12 1.54
CA GLY A 38 -3.74 15.13 1.39
C GLY A 38 -4.82 15.27 2.45
N VAL A 39 -5.43 14.15 2.82
CA VAL A 39 -6.43 14.09 3.89
C VAL A 39 -5.77 14.44 5.22
N THR A 40 -6.42 15.28 6.02
CA THR A 40 -5.97 15.63 7.37
C THR A 40 -5.79 14.37 8.22
N GLN A 41 -4.62 14.24 8.84
CA GLN A 41 -4.29 13.06 9.64
C GLN A 41 -4.88 13.18 11.05
N THR A 42 -5.21 12.04 11.67
CA THR A 42 -5.73 12.01 13.04
C THR A 42 -4.77 11.28 13.99
N ALA A 43 -4.77 11.69 15.26
CA ALA A 43 -4.02 11.01 16.31
C ALA A 43 -4.92 10.86 17.55
N SER A 44 -5.31 9.64 17.86
CA SER A 44 -6.16 9.31 19.00
C SER A 44 -5.77 7.97 19.62
N GLY A 45 -6.34 7.66 20.79
CA GLY A 45 -6.10 6.39 21.48
C GLY A 45 -4.69 6.21 22.05
N ALA A 46 -4.31 4.95 22.28
CA ALA A 46 -3.04 4.59 22.92
C ALA A 46 -1.81 4.97 22.06
N GLN A 47 -1.95 4.95 20.73
CA GLN A 47 -0.90 5.26 19.77
C GLN A 47 -0.87 6.75 19.38
N LYS A 48 -1.55 7.63 20.12
CA LYS A 48 -1.59 9.06 19.81
C LYS A 48 -0.19 9.67 19.68
N MET A 49 0.68 9.39 20.65
CA MET A 49 2.03 9.98 20.67
C MET A 49 2.90 9.48 19.52
N THR A 50 2.89 8.17 19.24
CA THR A 50 3.65 7.58 18.13
C THR A 50 3.15 8.08 16.78
N THR A 51 1.83 8.29 16.65
CA THR A 51 1.23 8.86 15.44
C THR A 51 1.69 10.31 15.23
N LEU A 52 1.72 11.12 16.29
CA LEU A 52 2.20 12.52 16.23
C LEU A 52 3.70 12.60 15.88
N ASP A 53 4.54 11.74 16.45
CA ASP A 53 5.97 11.61 16.07
C ASP A 53 6.12 11.29 14.58
N HIS A 54 5.26 10.41 14.06
CA HIS A 54 5.27 10.09 12.64
C HIS A 54 4.76 11.21 11.74
N MET A 55 3.78 12.00 12.18
CA MET A 55 3.39 13.23 11.47
C MET A 55 4.55 14.23 11.39
N GLU A 56 5.35 14.37 12.45
CA GLU A 56 6.53 15.22 12.45
C GLU A 56 7.60 14.72 11.47
N LYS A 57 7.89 13.42 11.47
CA LYS A 57 8.81 12.79 10.50
C LYS A 57 8.36 13.01 9.05
N MET A 58 7.06 12.87 8.78
CA MET A 58 6.47 13.17 7.48
C MET A 58 6.70 14.64 7.08
N MET A 59 6.46 15.59 7.99
CA MET A 59 6.69 17.01 7.71
C MET A 59 8.16 17.33 7.43
N ASN A 60 9.07 16.69 8.15
CA ASN A 60 10.51 16.84 7.93
C ASN A 60 10.91 16.32 6.56
N TYR A 61 10.38 15.17 6.15
CA TYR A 61 10.57 14.63 4.81
C TYR A 61 10.04 15.58 3.71
N LEU A 62 8.84 16.13 3.88
CA LEU A 62 8.27 17.09 2.92
C LEU A 62 9.02 18.43 2.87
N GLY A 63 9.79 18.75 3.91
CA GLY A 63 10.71 19.89 3.95
C GLY A 63 12.12 19.59 3.43
N SER A 64 12.43 18.33 3.13
CA SER A 64 13.78 17.89 2.73
C SER A 64 14.11 18.27 1.29
N ASP A 65 15.41 18.28 0.98
CA ASP A 65 15.87 18.56 -0.37
C ASP A 65 15.54 17.40 -1.33
N ASP A 66 15.46 16.17 -0.81
CA ASP A 66 15.01 15.01 -1.57
C ASP A 66 13.60 15.23 -2.11
N TYR A 67 12.65 15.66 -1.27
CA TYR A 67 11.29 15.98 -1.72
C TYR A 67 11.26 17.18 -2.66
N LYS A 68 12.03 18.23 -2.36
CA LYS A 68 12.11 19.42 -3.23
C LYS A 68 12.71 19.13 -4.60
N SER A 69 13.58 18.14 -4.73
CA SER A 69 14.16 17.73 -6.01
C SER A 69 13.18 16.98 -6.92
N LEU A 70 12.06 16.48 -6.37
CA LEU A 70 11.10 15.68 -7.14
C LEU A 70 10.42 16.47 -8.25
N PRO A 71 10.08 15.82 -9.38
CA PRO A 71 9.28 16.42 -10.45
C PRO A 71 7.94 16.94 -9.93
N SER A 72 7.44 18.03 -10.52
CA SER A 72 6.16 18.65 -10.15
C SER A 72 4.98 17.66 -10.23
N GLN A 73 4.98 16.78 -11.23
CA GLN A 73 3.98 15.72 -11.39
C GLN A 73 3.96 14.76 -10.19
N ILE A 74 5.11 14.39 -9.67
CA ILE A 74 5.21 13.52 -8.50
C ILE A 74 4.74 14.23 -7.24
N LYS A 75 5.13 15.49 -7.05
CA LYS A 75 4.66 16.32 -5.92
C LYS A 75 3.15 16.48 -5.92
N MET A 76 2.52 16.65 -7.09
CA MET A 76 1.07 16.79 -7.22
C MET A 76 0.30 15.56 -6.70
N HIS A 77 0.87 14.38 -6.91
CA HIS A 77 0.27 13.11 -6.52
C HIS A 77 0.74 12.61 -5.15
N CYS A 78 1.76 13.24 -4.55
CA CYS A 78 2.23 12.86 -3.22
C CYS A 78 1.32 13.38 -2.11
N LYS A 79 0.28 12.60 -1.83
CA LYS A 79 -0.75 12.91 -0.85
C LYS A 79 -1.09 11.68 -0.02
N ASN A 80 -1.40 11.89 1.25
CA ASN A 80 -2.08 10.89 2.06
C ASN A 80 -3.55 10.82 1.64
N GLN A 81 -4.03 9.65 1.26
CA GLN A 81 -5.41 9.43 0.82
C GLN A 81 -6.36 8.98 1.95
N ASN A 82 -5.81 8.73 3.14
CA ASN A 82 -6.56 8.33 4.32
C ASN A 82 -6.09 9.11 5.55
N GLU A 83 -7.01 9.38 6.50
CA GLU A 83 -6.75 10.09 7.75
C GLU A 83 -5.86 9.31 8.74
N LEU A 84 -5.70 8.00 8.54
CA LEU A 84 -4.90 7.10 9.38
C LEU A 84 -3.53 6.77 8.79
N CYS A 85 -3.12 7.37 7.67
CA CYS A 85 -1.82 7.08 7.05
C CYS A 85 -0.64 7.24 8.03
N SER A 86 -0.61 8.29 8.84
CA SER A 86 0.43 8.50 9.86
C SER A 86 0.39 7.45 10.97
N PHE A 87 -0.81 6.99 11.36
CA PHE A 87 -0.97 5.94 12.37
C PHE A 87 -0.45 4.60 11.82
N TRP A 88 -0.88 4.21 10.61
CA TRP A 88 -0.45 2.99 9.94
C TRP A 88 1.05 2.96 9.70
N ALA A 89 1.63 4.08 9.25
CA ALA A 89 3.07 4.21 9.13
C ALA A 89 3.76 4.00 10.49
N GLY A 90 3.21 4.58 11.57
CA GLY A 90 3.75 4.47 12.92
C GLY A 90 3.72 3.06 13.52
N ILE A 91 2.84 2.18 13.02
CA ILE A 91 2.79 0.76 13.41
C ILE A 91 3.50 -0.18 12.42
N GLY A 92 4.18 0.36 11.40
CA GLY A 92 5.03 -0.41 10.49
C GLY A 92 4.38 -0.83 9.16
N GLU A 93 3.21 -0.31 8.81
CA GLU A 93 2.54 -0.67 7.54
C GLU A 93 3.33 -0.26 6.30
N CYS A 94 4.21 0.75 6.40
CA CYS A 94 5.10 1.10 5.29
C CYS A 94 5.95 -0.09 4.84
N GLU A 95 6.26 -1.03 5.73
CA GLU A 95 7.01 -2.25 5.43
C GLU A 95 6.13 -3.48 5.30
N ASN A 96 5.06 -3.61 6.10
CA ASN A 96 4.17 -4.78 6.04
C ASN A 96 3.22 -4.72 4.83
N ASN A 97 2.86 -3.52 4.38
CA ASN A 97 1.91 -3.27 3.31
C ASN A 97 2.45 -2.22 2.31
N LYS A 98 3.66 -2.50 1.81
CA LYS A 98 4.43 -1.61 0.92
C LYS A 98 3.63 -1.12 -0.28
N SER A 99 2.93 -2.04 -0.96
CA SER A 99 2.23 -1.74 -2.22
C SER A 99 1.13 -0.71 -2.04
N PHE A 100 0.36 -0.80 -0.95
CA PHE A 100 -0.68 0.17 -0.63
C PHE A 100 -0.04 1.45 -0.10
N MET A 101 0.78 1.34 0.93
CA MET A 101 1.28 2.49 1.69
C MET A 101 2.14 3.42 0.85
N LYS A 102 2.99 2.88 -0.04
CA LYS A 102 3.89 3.69 -0.87
C LYS A 102 3.17 4.56 -1.90
N VAL A 103 1.92 4.24 -2.23
CA VAL A 103 1.10 4.96 -3.21
C VAL A 103 0.01 5.78 -2.54
N GLN A 104 -0.66 5.20 -1.55
CA GLN A 104 -1.86 5.76 -0.90
C GLN A 104 -1.50 6.63 0.31
N CYS A 105 -0.34 6.39 0.92
CA CYS A 105 0.17 7.09 2.10
C CYS A 105 1.62 7.55 1.88
N ALA A 106 1.95 7.94 0.64
CA ALA A 106 3.33 8.21 0.22
C ALA A 106 4.05 9.27 1.06
N PRO A 107 3.41 10.39 1.49
CA PRO A 107 4.02 11.32 2.43
C PRO A 107 4.37 10.67 3.77
N ALA A 108 3.42 9.95 4.38
CA ALA A 108 3.61 9.33 5.69
C ALA A 108 4.74 8.27 5.68
N CYS A 109 4.89 7.55 4.56
CA CYS A 109 5.98 6.59 4.36
C CYS A 109 7.24 7.17 3.70
N GLN A 110 7.29 8.49 3.50
CA GLN A 110 8.45 9.18 2.94
C GLN A 110 8.86 8.65 1.55
N SER A 111 7.87 8.26 0.75
CA SER A 111 8.05 7.48 -0.48
C SER A 111 7.45 8.15 -1.71
N CYS A 112 7.36 9.49 -1.74
CA CYS A 112 6.77 10.21 -2.89
C CYS A 112 7.41 9.83 -4.22
N HIS A 113 8.72 9.58 -4.25
CA HIS A 113 9.47 9.17 -5.44
C HIS A 113 8.96 7.83 -6.02
N LEU A 114 8.35 6.98 -5.20
CA LEU A 114 7.76 5.70 -5.57
C LEU A 114 6.30 5.82 -6.03
N ILE A 115 5.78 7.02 -6.27
CA ILE A 115 4.47 7.13 -6.92
C ILE A 115 4.60 6.78 -8.41
N ASP A 116 5.71 7.20 -9.02
CA ASP A 116 6.05 6.84 -10.39
C ASP A 116 6.23 5.33 -10.52
N ILE A 117 5.56 4.75 -11.51
CA ILE A 117 5.70 3.33 -11.82
C ILE A 117 7.10 3.00 -12.32
N ALA A 118 7.75 3.92 -13.04
CA ALA A 118 9.12 3.72 -13.51
C ALA A 118 10.11 3.58 -12.34
N ASN A 119 9.89 4.30 -11.23
CA ASN A 119 10.71 4.19 -10.04
C ASN A 119 10.35 2.99 -9.16
N ARG A 120 9.07 2.58 -9.13
CA ARG A 120 8.62 1.39 -8.38
C ARG A 120 9.01 0.08 -9.03
N CYS A 121 8.88 0.04 -10.34
CA CYS A 121 9.08 -1.13 -11.18
C CYS A 121 10.03 -0.73 -12.31
N PRO A 122 11.32 -0.50 -11.99
CA PRO A 122 12.29 -0.18 -13.01
C PRO A 122 12.37 -1.35 -13.99
N ASN A 123 12.46 -1.02 -15.27
CA ASN A 123 12.71 -2.03 -16.28
C ASN A 123 14.11 -2.60 -16.06
N LEU A 124 14.17 -3.89 -15.74
CA LEU A 124 15.41 -4.62 -15.54
C LEU A 124 15.73 -5.33 -16.87
N PRO A 125 16.79 -4.92 -17.58
CA PRO A 125 17.08 -5.46 -18.93
C PRO A 125 17.31 -6.98 -18.92
N ASP A 126 17.82 -7.50 -17.81
CA ASP A 126 18.13 -8.92 -17.62
C ASP A 126 17.13 -9.65 -16.71
N ALA A 127 15.93 -9.08 -16.48
CA ALA A 127 14.93 -9.76 -15.69
C ALA A 127 14.44 -11.03 -16.38
N ILE A 128 14.62 -12.17 -15.71
CA ILE A 128 14.04 -13.44 -16.12
C ILE A 128 12.54 -13.40 -15.79
N PRO A 129 11.64 -13.64 -16.76
CA PRO A 129 10.21 -13.71 -16.49
C PRO A 129 9.91 -14.78 -15.42
N GLY A 130 9.13 -14.40 -14.41
CA GLY A 130 8.68 -15.34 -13.37
C GLY A 130 7.75 -16.45 -13.89
N LEU A 131 7.16 -16.24 -15.06
CA LEU A 131 6.37 -17.21 -15.82
C LEU A 131 6.93 -17.29 -17.24
N LYS A 132 7.22 -18.51 -17.70
CA LYS A 132 7.59 -18.78 -19.08
C LYS A 132 6.36 -19.18 -19.88
N GLU A 133 6.51 -19.21 -21.19
CA GLU A 133 5.48 -19.71 -22.09
C GLU A 133 5.03 -21.13 -21.67
N GLY A 134 3.71 -21.33 -21.59
CA GLY A 134 3.11 -22.59 -21.15
C GLY A 134 3.04 -22.81 -19.63
N ASP A 135 3.70 -22.01 -18.80
CA ASP A 135 3.60 -22.18 -17.34
C ASP A 135 2.20 -21.88 -16.80
N LEU A 136 1.48 -20.95 -17.43
CA LEU A 136 0.06 -20.72 -17.13
C LEU A 136 -0.79 -21.94 -17.51
N ASN A 137 -0.56 -22.55 -18.68
CA ASN A 137 -1.30 -23.75 -19.09
C ASN A 137 -1.08 -24.89 -18.10
N LYS A 138 0.17 -25.14 -17.68
CA LYS A 138 0.49 -26.14 -16.64
C LYS A 138 -0.19 -25.84 -15.30
N MET A 139 -0.32 -24.56 -14.93
CA MET A 139 -1.06 -24.17 -13.74
C MET A 139 -2.55 -24.53 -13.89
N PHE A 140 -3.17 -24.20 -15.02
CA PHE A 140 -4.58 -24.52 -15.27
C PHE A 140 -4.83 -26.03 -15.36
N GLU A 141 -3.98 -26.78 -16.05
CA GLU A 141 -4.04 -28.25 -16.15
C GLU A 141 -3.98 -28.87 -14.74
N ARG A 142 -3.04 -28.43 -13.90
CA ARG A 142 -2.95 -28.89 -12.52
C ARG A 142 -4.19 -28.58 -11.69
N ILE A 143 -4.77 -27.38 -11.85
CA ILE A 143 -6.02 -27.02 -11.16
C ILE A 143 -7.14 -27.99 -11.56
N VAL A 144 -7.25 -28.33 -12.86
CA VAL A 144 -8.22 -29.32 -13.30
C VAL A 144 -7.91 -30.68 -12.66
N GLU A 145 -6.68 -31.17 -12.68
CA GLU A 145 -6.36 -32.50 -12.17
C GLU A 145 -6.46 -32.65 -10.63
N GLU A 146 -6.09 -31.60 -9.89
CA GLU A 146 -5.81 -31.70 -8.45
C GLU A 146 -6.78 -30.91 -7.57
N ALA A 147 -7.53 -29.94 -8.10
CA ALA A 147 -8.39 -29.12 -7.25
C ALA A 147 -9.47 -29.98 -6.58
N PRO A 148 -9.72 -29.80 -5.26
CA PRO A 148 -10.67 -30.60 -4.50
C PRO A 148 -12.09 -30.54 -5.09
N GLY A 149 -12.45 -29.43 -5.75
CA GLY A 149 -13.73 -29.26 -6.43
C GLY A 149 -13.90 -30.13 -7.69
N ASN A 150 -12.82 -30.51 -8.37
CA ASN A 150 -12.89 -31.32 -9.60
C ASN A 150 -12.98 -32.85 -9.33
N ARG A 151 -12.95 -33.26 -8.07
CA ARG A 151 -13.19 -34.65 -7.61
C ARG A 151 -14.51 -34.81 -6.86
N THR A 152 -15.41 -33.83 -6.98
CA THR A 152 -16.75 -33.89 -6.35
C THR A 152 -17.61 -35.02 -6.90
N LEU A 153 -17.36 -35.44 -8.14
CA LEU A 153 -18.02 -36.56 -8.79
C LEU A 153 -17.11 -37.78 -8.75
N THR A 154 -17.68 -38.93 -8.40
CA THR A 154 -16.98 -40.21 -8.56
C THR A 154 -16.80 -40.52 -10.04
N ASP A 155 -15.91 -41.44 -10.39
CA ASP A 155 -15.73 -41.84 -11.78
C ASP A 155 -17.02 -42.43 -12.37
N GLN A 156 -17.85 -43.09 -11.55
CA GLN A 156 -19.19 -43.53 -11.96
C GLN A 156 -20.13 -42.36 -12.26
N ASP A 157 -20.08 -41.28 -11.47
CA ASP A 157 -20.93 -40.11 -11.71
C ASP A 157 -20.49 -39.35 -12.96
N ARG A 158 -19.18 -39.30 -13.24
CA ARG A 158 -18.63 -38.77 -14.50
C ARG A 158 -19.07 -39.58 -15.71
N GLU A 159 -19.01 -40.91 -15.63
CA GLU A 159 -19.40 -41.81 -16.72
C GLU A 159 -20.91 -41.70 -17.01
N LYS A 160 -21.74 -41.59 -15.96
CA LYS A 160 -23.17 -41.35 -16.10
C LYS A 160 -23.47 -40.02 -16.78
N LEU A 161 -22.78 -38.94 -16.42
CA LEU A 161 -22.97 -37.63 -17.06
C LEU A 161 -22.56 -37.65 -18.53
N ALA A 162 -21.43 -38.28 -18.87
CA ALA A 162 -20.97 -38.41 -20.26
C ALA A 162 -21.96 -39.22 -21.12
N LEU A 163 -22.52 -40.30 -20.57
CA LEU A 163 -23.59 -41.08 -21.21
C LEU A 163 -24.89 -40.28 -21.35
N LEU A 164 -25.23 -39.47 -20.34
CA LEU A 164 -26.39 -38.59 -20.39
C LEU A 164 -26.23 -37.53 -21.49
N GLU A 165 -25.06 -36.92 -21.61
CA GLU A 165 -24.78 -35.96 -22.68
C GLU A 165 -24.87 -36.61 -24.06
N PHE A 166 -24.30 -37.82 -24.24
CA PHE A 166 -24.40 -38.56 -25.51
C PHE A 166 -25.85 -38.94 -25.87
N THR A 167 -26.65 -39.35 -24.88
CA THR A 167 -28.07 -39.68 -25.09
C THR A 167 -28.91 -38.44 -25.40
N ILE A 168 -28.63 -37.31 -24.75
CA ILE A 168 -29.28 -36.02 -25.08
C ILE A 168 -28.91 -35.58 -26.50
N LEU A 169 -27.64 -35.68 -26.88
CA LEU A 169 -27.20 -35.29 -28.23
C LEU A 169 -27.87 -36.15 -29.32
N THR A 170 -27.95 -37.46 -29.09
CA THR A 170 -28.60 -38.38 -30.04
C THR A 170 -30.11 -38.16 -30.13
N MET A 171 -30.79 -37.87 -29.02
CA MET A 171 -32.19 -37.45 -29.01
C MET A 171 -32.41 -36.14 -29.78
N ILE A 172 -31.56 -35.13 -29.56
CA ILE A 172 -31.64 -33.84 -30.27
C ILE A 172 -31.43 -34.05 -31.77
N ILE A 173 -30.41 -34.83 -32.18
CA ILE A 173 -30.16 -35.14 -33.60
C ILE A 173 -31.35 -35.86 -34.22
N TYR A 174 -31.98 -36.80 -33.51
CA TYR A 174 -33.17 -37.50 -33.97
C TYR A 174 -34.37 -36.57 -34.15
N LEU A 175 -34.56 -35.62 -33.23
CA LEU A 175 -35.64 -34.63 -33.28
C LEU A 175 -35.43 -33.57 -34.37
N ILE A 176 -34.18 -33.24 -34.73
CA ILE A 176 -33.85 -32.30 -35.81
C ILE A 176 -33.94 -32.95 -37.20
N LYS A 177 -33.76 -34.27 -37.30
CA LYS A 177 -33.86 -35.03 -38.57
C LYS A 177 -35.29 -35.42 -38.97
N LYS A 178 -36.31 -34.99 -38.23
CA LYS A 178 -37.72 -35.24 -38.51
C LYS A 178 -38.41 -33.95 -38.94
#